data_AF-A0A6N7ZRG8-F1
#
_entry.id   AF-A0A6N7ZRG8-F1
#
_cell.length_a   1.000
_cell.length_b   1.000
_cell.length_c   1.000
_cell.angle_alpha   90.00
_cell.angle_beta   90.00
_cell.angle_gamma   90.00
#
_symmetry.space_group_name_H-M   'P 1'
#
loop_
_entity.id
_entity.type
_entity.pdbx_description
1 polymer ?
#
loop_
_entity_poly.entity_id
_entity_poly.type
_entity_poly.pdbx_seq_one_letter_code
_entity_poly.pdbx_strand_id
1 'polypeptide(L)'
;MAYEPSFVANAFLNRAREESIKDVDQLKIQKLVYCLHGWYLATQNAPLVGEYYEAWPYGPVLSSLYHEFKYNGRKPIKSYAIDVDPKTGEDKALMVGVTDKKFYSLFDVVWNRYKRLNGLQLSSLAHAEGAPWSLARARGETYLSNDEIRTHFRALALTAREKSGSVGFGFSERENDGSADASVLETNWPAQGGTHGISGSEKRENDPISSETAPRAVP
;
A
#
# COMPACT_ATOMS: atom_id res chain seq x y z
N MET A 1 15.37 -12.59 -5.86
CA MET A 1 14.06 -13.24 -6.14
C MET A 1 12.97 -12.34 -5.60
N ALA A 2 11.80 -12.36 -6.23
CA ALA A 2 10.62 -11.68 -5.71
C ALA A 2 9.92 -12.54 -4.64
N TYR A 3 9.12 -11.92 -3.79
CA TYR A 3 8.33 -12.57 -2.75
C TYR A 3 6.88 -12.76 -3.22
N GLU A 4 6.20 -13.77 -2.65
CA GLU A 4 4.75 -13.90 -2.78
C GLU A 4 4.04 -12.73 -2.05
N PRO A 5 3.02 -12.10 -2.66
CA PRO A 5 2.28 -11.01 -2.01
C PRO A 5 1.68 -11.39 -0.66
N SER A 6 1.21 -12.63 -0.53
CA SER A 6 0.68 -13.20 0.71
C SER A 6 1.73 -13.19 1.83
N PHE A 7 2.99 -13.48 1.52
CA PHE A 7 4.07 -13.55 2.52
C PHE A 7 4.43 -12.16 3.04
N VAL A 8 4.47 -11.17 2.13
CA VAL A 8 4.70 -9.76 2.49
C VAL A 8 3.54 -9.22 3.33
N ALA A 9 2.30 -9.54 2.96
CA ALA A 9 1.12 -9.15 3.73
C ALA A 9 1.11 -9.79 5.12
N ASN A 10 1.45 -11.07 5.24
CA ASN A 10 1.54 -11.76 6.52
C ASN A 10 2.63 -11.14 7.42
N ALA A 11 3.75 -10.65 6.87
CA ALA A 11 4.75 -9.92 7.65
C ALA A 11 4.16 -8.63 8.25
N PHE A 12 3.36 -7.86 7.49
CA PHE A 12 2.65 -6.68 8.00
C PHE A 12 1.61 -7.04 9.07
N LEU A 13 0.81 -8.09 8.83
CA LEU A 13 -0.19 -8.56 9.81
C LEU A 13 0.48 -9.04 11.09
N ASN A 14 1.61 -9.72 10.99
CA ASN A 14 2.39 -10.16 12.15
C ASN A 14 2.90 -8.97 12.95
N ARG A 15 3.53 -7.99 12.29
CA ARG A 15 4.00 -6.78 12.97
C ARG A 15 2.86 -5.95 13.58
N ALA A 16 1.71 -5.89 12.91
CA ALA A 16 0.52 -5.24 13.46
C ALA A 16 0.04 -5.91 14.76
N ARG A 17 0.07 -7.25 14.83
CA ARG A 17 -0.28 -8.00 16.05
C ARG A 17 0.73 -7.76 17.17
N GLU A 18 2.03 -7.80 16.86
CA GLU A 18 3.11 -7.52 17.81
C GLU A 18 2.95 -6.14 18.46
N GLU A 19 2.56 -5.13 17.68
CA GLU A 19 2.34 -3.75 18.14
C GLU A 19 0.89 -3.45 18.57
N SER A 20 0.01 -4.45 18.63
CA SER A 20 -1.42 -4.29 18.97
C SER A 20 -2.18 -3.28 18.09
N ILE A 21 -1.78 -3.11 16.83
CA ILE A 21 -2.46 -2.31 15.82
C ILE A 21 -3.59 -3.15 15.19
N LYS A 22 -4.84 -2.73 15.43
CA LYS A 22 -6.04 -3.52 15.12
C LYS A 22 -6.87 -2.97 13.94
N ASP A 23 -6.38 -1.96 13.24
CA ASP A 23 -7.09 -1.29 12.14
C ASP A 23 -6.59 -1.69 10.74
N VAL A 24 -5.88 -2.81 10.62
CA VAL A 24 -5.41 -3.34 9.33
C VAL A 24 -6.56 -4.07 8.62
N ASP A 25 -7.25 -3.35 7.74
CA ASP A 25 -8.27 -3.89 6.84
C ASP A 25 -7.70 -4.25 5.45
N GLN A 26 -8.57 -4.74 4.55
CA GLN A 26 -8.20 -5.13 3.19
C GLN A 26 -7.60 -3.98 2.38
N LEU A 27 -8.07 -2.75 2.58
CA LEU A 27 -7.54 -1.59 1.86
C LEU A 27 -6.15 -1.21 2.39
N LYS A 28 -5.99 -1.13 3.72
CA LYS A 28 -4.72 -0.80 4.37
C LYS A 28 -3.63 -1.79 4.00
N ILE A 29 -3.90 -3.10 4.02
CA ILE A 29 -2.88 -4.10 3.68
C ILE A 29 -2.43 -3.97 2.22
N GLN A 30 -3.35 -3.77 1.27
CA GLN A 30 -3.01 -3.55 -0.14
C GLN A 30 -2.08 -2.35 -0.33
N LYS A 31 -2.38 -1.24 0.35
CA LYS A 31 -1.56 -0.03 0.22
C LYS A 31 -0.22 -0.13 0.94
N LEU A 32 -0.14 -0.82 2.08
CA LEU A 32 1.13 -1.09 2.75
C LEU A 32 2.08 -1.91 1.87
N VAL A 33 1.56 -2.97 1.23
CA VAL A 33 2.35 -3.81 0.30
C VAL A 33 2.78 -2.97 -0.91
N TYR A 34 1.90 -2.13 -1.48
CA TYR A 34 2.28 -1.21 -2.57
C TYR A 34 3.37 -0.22 -2.18
N CYS A 35 3.26 0.41 -1.00
CA CYS A 35 4.28 1.31 -0.50
C CYS A 35 5.63 0.59 -0.35
N LEU A 36 5.64 -0.62 0.23
CA LEU A 36 6.87 -1.39 0.36
C LEU A 36 7.46 -1.74 -1.01
N HIS A 37 6.64 -2.17 -1.97
CA HIS A 37 7.09 -2.46 -3.33
C HIS A 37 7.71 -1.25 -4.01
N GLY A 38 7.08 -0.07 -3.89
CA GLY A 38 7.61 1.17 -4.46
C GLY A 38 8.95 1.59 -3.86
N TRP A 39 9.08 1.52 -2.53
CA TRP A 39 10.36 1.80 -1.87
C TRP A 39 11.43 0.75 -2.21
N TYR A 40 11.04 -0.52 -2.36
CA TYR A 40 11.96 -1.60 -2.73
C TYR A 40 12.47 -1.42 -4.15
N LEU A 41 11.60 -1.06 -5.11
CA LEU A 41 12.01 -0.67 -6.47
C LEU A 41 12.96 0.53 -6.46
N ALA A 42 12.66 1.57 -5.67
CA ALA A 42 13.47 2.78 -5.61
C ALA A 42 14.88 2.54 -5.08
N THR A 43 15.01 1.70 -4.04
CA THR A 43 16.26 1.48 -3.29
C THR A 43 17.05 0.25 -3.77
N GLN A 44 16.37 -0.82 -4.19
CA GLN A 44 16.99 -2.08 -4.59
C GLN A 44 17.06 -2.26 -6.11
N ASN A 45 16.42 -1.38 -6.87
CA ASN A 45 16.29 -1.48 -8.32
C ASN A 45 15.75 -2.84 -8.82
N ALA A 46 14.94 -3.50 -7.99
CA ALA A 46 14.33 -4.79 -8.27
C ALA A 46 12.89 -4.77 -7.72
N PRO A 47 11.95 -5.53 -8.31
CA PRO A 47 10.60 -5.64 -7.77
C PRO A 47 10.59 -6.44 -6.46
N LEU A 48 9.74 -6.02 -5.50
CA LEU A 48 9.53 -6.78 -4.27
C LEU A 48 8.71 -8.04 -4.55
N VAL A 49 7.61 -7.90 -5.29
CA VAL A 49 6.72 -9.01 -5.67
C VAL A 49 6.77 -9.27 -7.18
N GLY A 50 6.47 -10.50 -7.59
CA GLY A 50 6.53 -10.92 -9.00
C GLY A 50 5.34 -10.48 -9.84
N GLU A 51 4.24 -10.08 -9.20
CA GLU A 51 3.01 -9.64 -9.85
C GLU A 51 3.04 -8.15 -10.23
N TYR A 52 2.30 -7.80 -11.28
CA TYR A 52 2.06 -6.39 -11.65
C TYR A 52 0.88 -5.83 -10.86
N TYR A 53 1.00 -4.57 -10.45
CA TYR A 53 -0.11 -3.83 -9.85
C TYR A 53 -1.13 -3.42 -10.89
N GLU A 54 -2.41 -3.62 -10.60
CA GLU A 54 -3.52 -3.22 -11.47
C GLU A 54 -4.05 -1.82 -11.09
N ALA A 55 -4.48 -1.05 -12.10
CA ALA A 55 -4.98 0.33 -11.97
C ALA A 55 -6.47 0.39 -11.59
N TRP A 56 -6.84 -0.16 -10.42
CA TRP A 56 -8.23 -0.21 -9.95
C TRP A 56 -8.78 1.19 -9.57
N PRO A 57 -10.11 1.39 -9.48
CA PRO A 57 -10.70 2.71 -9.17
C PRO A 57 -10.18 3.37 -7.89
N TYR A 58 -9.76 2.58 -6.90
CA TYR A 58 -9.29 3.06 -5.60
C TYR A 58 -7.78 2.86 -5.41
N GLY A 59 -7.01 3.04 -6.49
CA GLY A 59 -5.55 2.96 -6.44
C GLY A 59 -5.01 1.60 -6.92
N PRO A 60 -3.69 1.40 -6.80
CA PRO A 60 -3.02 0.18 -7.22
C PRO A 60 -3.43 -1.01 -6.36
N VAL A 61 -3.62 -2.17 -6.99
CA VAL A 61 -4.08 -3.42 -6.34
C VAL A 61 -3.29 -4.62 -6.89
N LEU A 62 -2.88 -5.53 -6.00
CA LEU A 62 -2.50 -6.89 -6.39
C LEU A 62 -3.75 -7.78 -6.34
N SER A 63 -4.10 -8.40 -7.46
CA SER A 63 -5.35 -9.15 -7.59
C SER A 63 -5.39 -10.39 -6.69
N SER A 64 -4.29 -11.13 -6.61
CA SER A 64 -4.15 -12.29 -5.70
C SER A 64 -4.43 -11.89 -4.25
N LEU A 65 -3.77 -10.83 -3.79
CA LEU A 65 -3.90 -10.30 -2.44
C LEU A 65 -5.31 -9.72 -2.18
N TYR A 66 -5.97 -9.19 -3.21
CA TYR A 66 -7.35 -8.71 -3.08
C TYR A 66 -8.29 -9.88 -2.84
N HIS A 67 -8.17 -10.93 -3.65
CA HIS A 67 -9.02 -12.12 -3.52
C HIS A 67 -8.84 -12.85 -2.20
N GLU A 68 -7.63 -12.84 -1.64
CA GLU A 68 -7.33 -13.39 -0.32
C GLU A 68 -8.13 -12.68 0.79
N PHE A 69 -8.16 -11.35 0.79
CA PHE A 69 -8.71 -10.56 1.90
C PHE A 69 -10.05 -9.87 1.61
N LYS A 70 -10.64 -10.03 0.42
CA LYS A 70 -11.89 -9.33 0.02
C LYS A 70 -13.05 -9.55 0.98
N TYR A 71 -13.14 -10.73 1.60
CA TYR A 71 -14.23 -11.09 2.50
C TYR A 71 -14.19 -10.33 3.83
N ASN A 72 -13.03 -9.77 4.21
CA ASN A 72 -12.92 -8.89 5.37
C ASN A 72 -13.57 -7.51 5.11
N GLY A 73 -13.56 -7.05 3.85
CA GLY A 73 -14.02 -5.72 3.48
C GLY A 73 -13.31 -4.64 4.32
N ARG A 74 -14.10 -3.82 5.02
CA ARG A 74 -13.61 -2.77 5.94
C ARG A 74 -13.34 -3.26 7.36
N LYS A 75 -13.57 -4.55 7.66
CA LYS A 75 -13.28 -5.12 8.98
C LYS A 75 -11.79 -5.46 9.06
N PRO A 76 -11.18 -5.37 10.26
CA PRO A 76 -9.81 -5.80 10.46
C PRO A 76 -9.59 -7.26 10.04
N ILE A 77 -8.45 -7.52 9.42
CA ILE A 77 -8.00 -8.86 9.05
C ILE A 77 -7.55 -9.60 10.31
N LYS A 78 -8.19 -10.74 10.60
CA LYS A 78 -7.94 -11.53 11.82
C LYS A 78 -7.14 -12.80 11.58
N SER A 79 -7.12 -13.30 10.35
CA SER A 79 -6.36 -14.48 9.93
C SER A 79 -5.20 -14.06 9.03
N TYR A 80 -4.18 -14.90 8.97
CA TYR A 80 -3.13 -14.77 7.95
C TYR A 80 -3.63 -15.32 6.62
N ALA A 81 -3.02 -14.87 5.53
CA ALA A 81 -3.14 -15.55 4.24
C ALA A 81 -2.56 -16.96 4.36
N ILE A 82 -3.21 -17.93 3.73
CA ILE A 82 -2.77 -19.32 3.70
C ILE A 82 -2.19 -19.62 2.33
N ASP A 83 -1.06 -20.32 2.33
CA ASP A 83 -0.38 -20.79 1.12
C ASP A 83 0.08 -22.24 1.32
N VAL A 84 0.43 -22.93 0.24
CA VAL A 84 0.88 -24.32 0.31
C VAL A 84 2.39 -24.35 0.61
N ASP A 85 2.79 -24.97 1.72
CA ASP A 85 4.21 -25.14 2.04
C ASP A 85 4.86 -26.07 1.00
N PRO A 86 5.84 -25.59 0.20
CA PRO A 86 6.41 -26.39 -0.88
C PRO A 86 7.21 -27.60 -0.38
N LYS A 87 7.56 -27.64 0.92
CA LYS A 87 8.30 -28.75 1.52
C LYS A 87 7.38 -29.86 2.02
N THR A 88 6.19 -29.51 2.51
CA THR A 88 5.28 -30.47 3.14
C THR A 88 4.01 -30.71 2.33
N GLY A 89 3.66 -29.80 1.41
CA GLY A 89 2.40 -29.80 0.66
C GLY A 89 1.18 -29.38 1.49
N GLU A 90 1.40 -28.86 2.70
CA GLU A 90 0.33 -28.50 3.63
C GLU A 90 0.02 -27.01 3.61
N ASP A 91 -1.25 -26.68 3.82
CA ASP A 91 -1.73 -25.32 4.01
C ASP A 91 -1.08 -24.67 5.24
N LYS A 92 -0.43 -23.52 5.04
CA LYS A 92 0.32 -22.83 6.08
C LYS A 92 0.31 -21.31 5.90
N ALA A 93 0.27 -20.61 7.02
CA ALA A 93 0.52 -19.18 7.06
C ALA A 93 2.03 -18.90 6.91
N LEU A 94 2.47 -18.68 5.67
CA LEU A 94 3.86 -18.36 5.35
C LEU A 94 4.09 -16.84 5.34
N MET A 95 5.32 -16.44 5.68
CA MET A 95 5.77 -15.05 5.64
C MET A 95 7.24 -15.00 5.25
N VAL A 96 7.73 -13.81 4.91
CA VAL A 96 9.16 -13.61 4.63
C VAL A 96 9.98 -14.03 5.86
N GLY A 97 11.02 -14.84 5.65
CA GLY A 97 11.81 -15.39 6.74
C GLY A 97 12.54 -14.29 7.52
N VAL A 98 12.48 -14.33 8.86
CA VAL A 98 13.08 -13.33 9.76
C VAL A 98 14.60 -13.14 9.58
N THR A 99 15.27 -14.07 8.90
CA THR A 99 16.69 -13.98 8.56
C THR A 99 16.98 -13.11 7.34
N ASP A 100 15.95 -12.71 6.56
CA ASP A 100 16.08 -11.84 5.41
C ASP A 100 16.23 -10.37 5.85
N LYS A 101 17.45 -10.03 6.26
CA LYS A 101 17.79 -8.68 6.75
C LYS A 101 17.52 -7.59 5.70
N LYS A 102 17.67 -7.91 4.41
CA LYS A 102 17.45 -6.97 3.31
C LYS A 102 15.98 -6.58 3.19
N PHE A 103 15.08 -7.54 3.34
CA PHE A 103 13.65 -7.27 3.42
C PHE A 103 13.33 -6.45 4.67
N TYR A 104 13.76 -6.93 5.84
CA TYR A 104 13.34 -6.35 7.12
C TYR A 104 13.87 -4.94 7.37
N SER A 105 15.07 -4.60 6.87
CA SER A 105 15.61 -3.23 7.00
C SER A 105 14.71 -2.20 6.33
N LEU A 106 14.17 -2.50 5.15
CA LEU A 106 13.24 -1.61 4.46
C LEU A 106 11.82 -1.72 5.02
N PHE A 107 11.38 -2.93 5.33
CA PHE A 107 10.06 -3.19 5.92
C PHE A 107 9.85 -2.35 7.18
N ASP A 108 10.83 -2.30 8.08
CA ASP A 108 10.72 -1.56 9.35
C ASP A 108 10.55 -0.07 9.12
N VAL A 109 11.29 0.50 8.16
CA VAL A 109 11.16 1.92 7.77
C VAL A 109 9.76 2.20 7.22
N VAL A 110 9.29 1.39 6.27
CA VAL A 110 7.98 1.54 5.65
C VAL A 110 6.87 1.37 6.69
N TRP A 111 6.97 0.34 7.53
CA TRP A 111 6.02 0.12 8.61
C TRP A 111 5.94 1.32 9.54
N ASN A 112 7.07 1.80 10.08
CA ASN A 112 7.08 2.94 11.00
C ASN A 112 6.54 4.22 10.35
N ARG A 113 6.77 4.41 9.04
CA ARG A 113 6.25 5.55 8.28
C ARG A 113 4.74 5.52 8.11
N TYR A 114 4.15 4.35 7.88
CA TYR A 114 2.77 4.24 7.40
C TYR A 114 1.80 3.58 8.39
N LYS A 115 2.27 2.93 9.46
CA LYS A 115 1.43 2.14 10.38
C LYS A 115 0.26 2.91 11.02
N ARG A 116 0.42 4.22 11.18
CA ARG A 116 -0.61 5.12 11.77
C ARG A 116 -1.66 5.59 10.77
N LEU A 117 -1.47 5.35 9.47
CA LEU A 117 -2.41 5.73 8.43
C LEU A 117 -3.45 4.62 8.22
N ASN A 118 -4.70 5.01 8.02
CA ASN A 118 -5.74 4.08 7.59
C ASN A 118 -5.70 3.83 6.06
N GLY A 119 -6.48 2.85 5.59
CA GLY A 119 -6.50 2.50 4.16
C GLY A 119 -6.87 3.64 3.22
N LEU A 120 -7.77 4.55 3.63
CA LEU A 120 -8.15 5.71 2.82
C LEU A 120 -7.01 6.73 2.72
N GLN A 121 -6.36 7.04 3.83
CA GLN A 121 -5.20 7.95 3.85
C GLN A 121 -4.06 7.41 2.98
N LEU A 122 -3.77 6.11 3.05
CA LEU A 122 -2.78 5.47 2.19
C LEU A 122 -3.21 5.47 0.71
N SER A 123 -4.51 5.28 0.44
CA SER A 123 -5.04 5.37 -0.91
C SER A 123 -4.87 6.77 -1.47
N SER A 124 -5.13 7.83 -0.69
CA SER A 124 -4.96 9.22 -1.14
C SER A 124 -3.53 9.52 -1.57
N LEU A 125 -2.52 8.92 -0.93
CA LEU A 125 -1.12 9.05 -1.37
C LEU A 125 -0.91 8.48 -2.78
N ALA A 126 -1.54 7.34 -3.10
CA ALA A 126 -1.44 6.73 -4.43
C ALA A 126 -2.23 7.50 -5.51
N HIS A 127 -3.17 8.37 -5.10
CA HIS A 127 -3.97 9.20 -5.99
C HIS A 127 -3.34 10.56 -6.29
N ALA A 128 -2.17 10.87 -5.72
CA ALA A 128 -1.49 12.13 -5.96
C ALA A 128 -1.29 12.40 -7.47
N GLU A 129 -1.34 13.67 -7.86
CA GLU A 129 -1.08 14.07 -9.23
C GLU A 129 0.33 13.64 -9.65
N GLY A 130 0.45 13.03 -10.84
CA GLY A 130 1.71 12.46 -11.34
C GLY A 130 2.14 11.15 -10.66
N ALA A 131 1.32 10.57 -9.78
CA ALA A 131 1.57 9.23 -9.25
C ALA A 131 1.38 8.15 -10.35
N PRO A 132 2.06 6.99 -10.25
CA PRO A 132 1.99 5.93 -11.26
C PRO A 132 0.56 5.47 -11.54
N TRP A 133 -0.27 5.38 -10.48
CA TRP A 133 -1.66 5.02 -10.63
C TRP A 133 -2.47 6.08 -11.38
N SER A 134 -2.29 7.37 -11.08
CA SER A 134 -3.06 8.42 -11.75
C SER A 134 -2.68 8.53 -13.23
N LEU A 135 -1.40 8.33 -13.56
CA LEU A 135 -0.91 8.22 -14.94
C LEU A 135 -1.51 7.03 -15.68
N ALA A 136 -1.43 5.82 -15.10
CA ALA A 136 -2.01 4.62 -15.70
C ALA A 136 -3.52 4.78 -15.97
N ARG A 137 -4.26 5.37 -15.01
CA ARG A 137 -5.70 5.66 -15.15
C ARG A 137 -6.00 6.65 -16.26
N ALA A 138 -5.21 7.72 -16.37
CA ALA A 138 -5.38 8.71 -17.44
C ALA A 138 -5.11 8.12 -18.82
N ARG A 139 -4.21 7.12 -18.91
CA ARG A 139 -3.87 6.41 -20.15
C ARG A 139 -4.78 5.21 -20.44
N GLY A 140 -5.68 4.84 -19.52
CA GLY A 140 -6.55 3.67 -19.66
C GLY A 140 -5.81 2.32 -19.54
N GLU A 141 -4.66 2.31 -18.88
CA GLU A 141 -3.83 1.11 -18.70
C GLU A 141 -4.39 0.20 -17.59
N THR A 142 -4.30 -1.11 -17.81
CA THR A 142 -4.69 -2.11 -16.81
C THR A 142 -3.64 -2.24 -15.70
N TYR A 143 -2.36 -2.15 -16.05
CA TYR A 143 -1.24 -2.40 -15.14
C TYR A 143 -0.35 -1.17 -14.99
N LEU A 144 0.25 -1.02 -13.82
CA LEU A 144 1.26 0.00 -13.55
C LEU A 144 2.65 -0.50 -13.97
N SER A 145 3.44 0.38 -14.59
CA SER A 145 4.84 0.10 -14.86
C SER A 145 5.69 0.16 -13.59
N ASN A 146 6.52 -0.87 -13.37
CA ASN A 146 7.51 -0.85 -12.29
C ASN A 146 8.52 0.30 -12.44
N ASP A 147 8.81 0.74 -13.67
CA ASP A 147 9.71 1.87 -13.91
C ASP A 147 9.10 3.20 -13.46
N GLU A 148 7.79 3.37 -13.67
CA GLU A 148 7.05 4.55 -13.20
C GLU A 148 6.91 4.54 -11.68
N ILE A 149 6.60 3.38 -11.09
CA ILE A 149 6.59 3.21 -9.64
C ILE A 149 7.96 3.57 -9.06
N ARG A 150 9.05 3.01 -9.61
CA ARG A 150 10.41 3.31 -9.18
C ARG A 150 10.72 4.81 -9.26
N THR A 151 10.39 5.43 -10.39
CA THR A 151 10.65 6.86 -10.63
C THR A 151 9.90 7.72 -9.63
N HIS A 152 8.62 7.43 -9.39
CA HIS A 152 7.80 8.16 -8.42
C HIS A 152 8.38 8.08 -7.00
N PHE A 153 8.72 6.88 -6.51
CA PHE A 153 9.26 6.72 -5.15
C PHE A 153 10.67 7.31 -4.99
N ARG A 154 11.49 7.33 -6.05
CA ARG A 154 12.76 8.08 -6.06
C ARG A 154 12.53 9.59 -5.95
N ALA A 155 11.55 10.12 -6.69
CA ALA A 155 11.19 11.54 -6.60
C ALA A 155 10.71 11.90 -5.18
N LEU A 156 9.89 11.06 -4.54
CA LEU A 156 9.48 11.26 -3.15
C LEU A 156 10.67 11.36 -2.18
N ALA A 157 11.72 10.54 -2.36
CA ALA A 157 12.93 10.61 -1.56
C ALA A 157 13.69 11.94 -1.74
N LEU A 158 13.82 12.41 -2.98
CA LEU A 158 14.49 13.67 -3.30
C LEU A 158 13.74 14.87 -2.69
N THR A 159 12.42 14.92 -2.86
CA THR A 159 11.59 15.99 -2.29
C THR A 159 11.61 16.00 -0.76
N ALA A 160 11.69 14.83 -0.11
CA ALA A 160 11.85 14.76 1.35
C ALA A 160 13.17 15.39 1.81
N ARG A 161 14.26 15.16 1.07
CA ARG A 161 15.59 15.73 1.36
C ARG A 161 15.65 17.24 1.18
N GLU A 162 14.97 17.77 0.16
CA GLU A 162 14.88 19.22 -0.07
C GLU A 162 14.13 19.92 1.07
N LYS A 163 13.02 19.33 1.52
CA LYS A 163 12.20 19.86 2.63
C LYS A 163 12.90 19.79 3.98
N SER A 164 13.83 18.83 4.18
CA SER A 164 14.60 18.71 5.42
C SER A 164 15.83 19.63 5.48
N GLY A 165 16.08 20.46 4.45
CA GLY A 165 17.16 21.46 4.45
C GLY A 165 18.58 20.89 4.41
N SER A 166 18.74 19.60 4.08
CA SER A 166 20.05 18.96 3.98
C SER A 166 20.65 19.19 2.59
N VAL A 167 21.42 20.27 2.44
CA VAL A 167 22.36 20.43 1.31
C VAL A 167 23.55 19.51 1.58
N GLY A 168 23.67 18.40 0.84
CA GLY A 168 24.84 17.52 0.99
C GLY A 168 24.87 16.28 0.12
N PHE A 169 25.80 16.29 -0.85
CA PHE A 169 26.40 15.20 -1.62
C PHE A 169 25.56 14.45 -2.68
N GLY A 170 26.08 14.53 -3.91
CA GLY A 170 25.52 13.91 -5.10
C GLY A 170 25.65 12.40 -5.10
N PHE A 171 24.71 11.75 -5.79
CA PHE A 171 24.88 10.37 -6.24
C PHE A 171 26.12 10.33 -7.14
N SER A 172 27.23 9.79 -6.65
CA SER A 172 28.25 9.28 -7.57
C SER A 172 27.77 7.93 -8.07
N GLU A 173 27.60 7.82 -9.39
CA GLU A 173 27.51 6.52 -10.05
C GLU A 173 28.82 5.75 -9.80
N ARG A 174 28.88 4.93 -8.75
CA ARG A 174 29.85 3.84 -8.62
C ARG A 174 29.22 2.64 -7.92
N GLU A 175 29.09 1.59 -8.73
CA GLU A 175 29.30 0.17 -8.43
C GLU A 175 28.68 -0.43 -7.15
N ASN A 176 27.50 -1.04 -7.37
CA ASN A 176 27.22 -2.46 -7.07
C ASN A 176 27.89 -3.09 -5.83
N ASP A 177 27.43 -2.73 -4.62
CA ASP A 177 27.73 -3.50 -3.40
C ASP A 177 26.49 -3.87 -2.57
N GLY A 178 25.27 -3.85 -3.15
CA GLY A 178 24.10 -4.51 -2.55
C GLY A 178 23.68 -4.07 -1.15
N SER A 179 24.25 -3.01 -0.60
CA SER A 179 23.94 -2.45 0.72
C SER A 179 23.16 -1.15 0.52
N ALA A 180 21.83 -1.22 0.55
CA ALA A 180 21.03 -0.01 0.50
C ALA A 180 21.15 0.76 1.81
N ASP A 181 21.61 2.01 1.72
CA ASP A 181 21.65 2.95 2.83
C ASP A 181 20.22 3.37 3.24
N ALA A 182 19.69 2.71 4.28
CA ALA A 182 18.35 2.98 4.80
C ALA A 182 18.23 4.36 5.49
N SER A 183 19.35 5.05 5.78
CA SER A 183 19.35 6.34 6.46
C SER A 183 18.71 7.47 5.64
N VAL A 184 18.66 7.32 4.31
CA VAL A 184 18.04 8.29 3.39
C VAL A 184 16.51 8.42 3.63
N LEU A 185 15.88 7.41 4.23
CA LEU A 185 14.43 7.32 4.37
C LEU A 185 13.90 7.86 5.71
N GLU A 186 14.76 8.14 6.69
CA GLU A 186 14.38 8.58 8.03
C GLU A 186 14.01 10.07 8.14
N THR A 187 14.36 10.89 7.14
CA THR A 187 14.12 12.34 7.22
C THR A 187 12.65 12.74 6.96
N ASN A 188 12.13 13.45 7.95
CA ASN A 188 10.79 14.05 8.09
C ASN A 188 10.11 14.47 6.78
N TRP A 189 8.97 13.82 6.49
CA TRP A 189 7.96 14.29 5.54
C TRP A 189 6.77 14.87 6.31
N PRO A 190 6.20 16.03 5.93
CA PRO A 190 5.09 16.61 6.67
C PRO A 190 3.82 15.77 6.44
N ALA A 191 3.31 15.18 7.52
CA ALA A 191 1.92 14.77 7.60
C ALA A 191 1.06 16.04 7.60
N GLN A 192 0.69 16.54 6.41
CA GLN A 192 -0.33 17.58 6.28
C GLN A 192 -1.69 16.93 6.57
N GLY A 193 -2.02 16.81 7.86
CA GLY A 193 -3.38 16.65 8.34
C GLY A 193 -4.09 18.00 8.27
N GLY A 194 -4.70 18.30 7.13
CA GLY A 194 -5.62 19.41 6.98
C GLY A 194 -7.06 18.93 7.14
N THR A 195 -7.61 19.02 8.35
CA THR A 195 -9.06 18.96 8.54
C THR A 195 -9.66 20.22 7.91
N HIS A 196 -10.32 20.09 6.77
CA HIS A 196 -11.33 21.07 6.36
C HIS A 196 -12.69 20.56 6.83
N GLY A 197 -13.14 21.16 7.94
CA GLY A 197 -14.53 21.06 8.36
C GLY A 197 -15.42 21.75 7.36
N ILE A 198 -16.48 21.08 6.95
CA ILE A 198 -17.66 21.73 6.38
C ILE A 198 -18.73 21.66 7.46
N SER A 199 -19.04 22.84 8.00
CA SER A 199 -20.12 23.15 8.92
C SER A 199 -21.24 23.85 8.14
N GLY A 200 -22.49 23.52 8.47
CA GLY A 200 -23.70 24.25 8.10
C GLY A 200 -24.37 23.72 6.83
N SER A 201 -25.66 23.40 6.77
CA SER A 201 -26.76 23.77 7.66
C SER A 201 -28.00 22.92 7.33
N GLU A 202 -28.71 22.47 8.37
CA GLU A 202 -30.08 21.96 8.32
C GLU A 202 -31.03 22.92 7.58
N LYS A 203 -31.84 22.38 6.67
CA LYS A 203 -33.25 22.77 6.56
C LYS A 203 -34.10 21.50 6.43
N ARG A 204 -34.96 21.31 7.41
CA ARG A 204 -36.08 20.37 7.38
C ARG A 204 -37.19 21.00 6.54
N GLU A 205 -37.84 20.20 5.71
CA GLU A 205 -39.22 20.45 5.30
C GLU A 205 -39.91 19.10 5.06
N ASN A 206 -41.01 18.91 5.79
CA ASN A 206 -41.98 17.81 5.71
C ASN A 206 -42.68 17.84 4.34
N ASP A 207 -42.92 16.74 3.63
CA ASP A 207 -44.12 15.84 3.64
C ASP A 207 -44.41 15.51 2.14
N PRO A 208 -45.29 14.56 1.74
CA PRO A 208 -45.71 13.32 2.38
C PRO A 208 -45.63 12.10 1.42
N ILE A 209 -46.05 10.96 1.97
CA ILE A 209 -46.25 9.62 1.41
C ILE A 209 -46.96 9.61 0.04
N SER A 210 -46.46 8.81 -0.90
CA SER A 210 -47.27 8.16 -1.94
C SER A 210 -46.71 6.78 -2.26
N SER A 211 -47.58 5.81 -2.07
CA SER A 211 -47.45 4.40 -2.39
C SER A 211 -47.35 4.18 -3.90
N GLU A 212 -46.41 3.35 -4.36
CA GLU A 212 -46.65 2.59 -5.59
C GLU A 212 -45.95 1.22 -5.58
N THR A 213 -46.74 0.28 -6.10
CA THR A 213 -46.72 -1.18 -6.02
C THR A 213 -45.58 -1.88 -6.77
N ALA A 214 -45.14 -3.00 -6.19
CA ALA A 214 -44.25 -3.98 -6.82
C ALA A 214 -44.94 -4.77 -7.95
N PRO A 215 -44.22 -5.21 -9.00
CA PRO A 215 -44.79 -6.11 -10.00
C PRO A 215 -44.81 -7.57 -9.53
N ARG A 216 -45.99 -8.18 -9.65
CA ARG A 216 -46.24 -9.63 -9.50
C ARG A 216 -45.60 -10.41 -10.64
N ALA A 217 -44.99 -11.55 -10.30
CA ALA A 217 -44.77 -12.67 -11.20
C ALA A 217 -46.12 -13.34 -11.56
N VAL A 218 -46.20 -13.89 -12.77
CA VAL A 218 -47.31 -14.73 -13.25
C VAL A 218 -46.70 -15.92 -14.03
N PRO A 219 -47.47 -17.00 -14.20
CA PRO A 219 -47.29 -18.32 -13.61
C PRO A 219 -46.38 -19.26 -14.39
#